data_AF-A0A963BBI8-F1
#
_entry.id   AF-A0A963BBI8-F1
#
_cell.length_a   1.000
_cell.length_b   1.000
_cell.length_c   1.000
_cell.angle_alpha   90.00
_cell.angle_beta   90.00
_cell.angle_gamma   90.00
#
_symmetry.space_group_name_H-M   'P 1'
#
loop_
_entity.id
_entity.type
_entity.pdbx_description
1 polymer ?
#
loop_
_entity_poly.entity_id
_entity_poly.type
_entity_poly.pdbx_seq_one_letter_code
_entity_poly.pdbx_strand_id
1 'polypeptide(L)'
;EVYLNTVQFGDCTFGIEAASQQFFRKPASGLSHREAALLASALPNPMKYSVVRPSSYMHARTEWIMQQMRLLGGKAYLSSL
;
A
#
# COMPACT_ATOMS: atom_id res chain seq x y z
N GLU A 1 -31.63 8.16 23.68
CA GLU A 1 -30.75 9.20 23.13
C GLU A 1 -29.43 8.53 22.76
N VAL A 2 -29.32 7.85 21.62
CA VAL A 2 -29.07 8.37 20.26
C VAL A 2 -27.81 9.26 20.22
N TYR A 3 -26.65 8.66 20.53
CA TYR A 3 -25.37 9.18 20.06
C TYR A 3 -25.17 8.72 18.62
N LEU A 4 -25.73 9.54 17.74
CA LEU A 4 -25.68 9.41 16.30
C LEU A 4 -24.52 10.28 15.79
N ASN A 5 -23.85 9.74 14.78
CA ASN A 5 -23.17 10.43 13.70
C ASN A 5 -21.68 10.79 13.82
N THR A 6 -20.95 9.96 13.06
CA THR A 6 -19.95 10.40 12.09
C THR A 6 -18.57 10.66 12.68
N VAL A 7 -17.95 9.56 13.10
CA VAL A 7 -16.52 9.42 12.77
C VAL A 7 -16.44 9.58 11.26
N GLN A 8 -15.71 10.60 10.82
CA GLN A 8 -15.44 10.85 9.42
C GLN A 8 -14.67 9.64 8.86
N PHE A 9 -15.39 8.63 8.37
CA PHE A 9 -14.84 7.52 7.56
C PHE A 9 -14.65 7.98 6.11
N GLY A 10 -14.12 9.20 5.95
CA GLY A 10 -13.74 9.76 4.67
C GLY A 10 -12.24 9.68 4.59
N ASP A 11 -11.75 8.85 3.68
CA ASP A 11 -10.39 8.91 3.16
C ASP A 11 -9.27 8.38 4.07
N CYS A 12 -9.09 7.06 4.08
CA CYS A 12 -7.75 6.42 4.16
C CYS A 12 -6.84 6.81 2.95
N THR A 13 -7.06 7.96 2.33
CA THR A 13 -6.59 8.35 1.00
C THR A 13 -5.27 9.13 1.08
N PHE A 14 -4.85 9.58 2.25
CA PHE A 14 -3.70 10.48 2.38
C PHE A 14 -2.32 9.81 2.54
N GLY A 15 -2.15 8.59 2.02
CA GLY A 15 -0.83 7.93 1.99
C GLY A 15 -0.58 7.11 0.74
N ILE A 16 -1.52 6.24 0.37
CA ILE A 16 -1.36 5.36 -0.80
C ILE A 16 -1.96 5.94 -2.08
N GLU A 17 -3.09 6.67 -2.02
CA GLU A 17 -3.68 7.31 -3.22
C GLU A 17 -2.73 8.37 -3.80
N ALA A 18 -2.26 9.30 -2.97
CA ALA A 18 -1.31 10.32 -3.39
C ALA A 18 -0.04 9.70 -4.01
N ALA A 19 0.50 8.64 -3.41
CA ALA A 19 1.65 7.92 -3.94
C ALA A 19 1.33 7.18 -5.25
N SER A 20 0.14 6.59 -5.37
CA SER A 20 -0.32 5.91 -6.59
C SER A 20 -0.43 6.88 -7.76
N GLN A 21 -1.00 8.05 -7.51
CA GLN A 21 -1.11 9.11 -8.50
C GLN A 21 0.27 9.70 -8.85
N GLN A 22 1.14 9.91 -7.87
CA GLN A 22 2.46 10.50 -8.07
C GLN A 22 3.42 9.57 -8.84
N PHE A 23 3.46 8.28 -8.51
CA PHE A 23 4.42 7.34 -9.08
C PHE A 23 3.88 6.55 -10.27
N PHE A 24 2.57 6.25 -10.27
CA PHE A 24 1.95 5.36 -11.26
C PHE A 24 0.79 5.98 -12.03
N ARG A 25 0.43 7.24 -11.74
CA ARG A 25 -0.66 8.00 -12.40
C ARG A 25 -1.99 7.23 -12.46
N LYS A 26 -2.34 6.58 -11.35
CA LYS A 26 -3.56 5.79 -11.24
C LYS A 26 -4.10 5.81 -9.82
N PRO A 27 -5.40 5.53 -9.63
CA PRO A 27 -5.95 5.42 -8.29
C PRO A 27 -5.34 4.24 -7.54
N ALA A 28 -5.33 4.29 -6.21
CA ALA A 28 -4.85 3.23 -5.34
C ALA A 28 -5.58 1.91 -5.59
N SER A 29 -6.86 1.96 -5.97
CA SER A 29 -7.66 0.80 -6.37
C SER A 29 -7.19 0.15 -7.68
N GLY A 30 -6.43 0.87 -8.51
CA GLY A 30 -5.84 0.37 -9.76
C GLY A 30 -4.39 -0.12 -9.63
N LEU A 31 -3.84 -0.15 -8.41
CA LEU A 31 -2.52 -0.72 -8.17
C LEU A 31 -2.54 -2.25 -8.33
N SER A 32 -1.52 -2.78 -8.99
CA SER A 32 -1.21 -4.20 -8.89
C SER A 32 -0.61 -4.51 -7.51
N HIS A 33 -0.70 -5.77 -7.10
CA HIS A 33 -0.07 -6.26 -5.86
C HIS A 33 1.41 -5.89 -5.77
N ARG A 34 2.13 -5.88 -6.90
CA ARG A 34 3.55 -5.55 -6.95
C ARG A 34 3.82 -4.07 -6.73
N GLU A 35 3.01 -3.18 -7.30
CA GLU A 35 3.14 -1.73 -7.09
C GLU A 35 2.75 -1.35 -5.67
N ALA A 36 1.70 -1.98 -5.13
CA ALA A 36 1.34 -1.84 -3.72
C ALA A 36 2.47 -2.31 -2.79
N ALA A 37 3.09 -3.45 -3.08
CA ALA A 37 4.24 -3.94 -2.32
C ALA A 37 5.47 -3.02 -2.44
N LEU A 38 5.70 -2.42 -3.61
CA LEU A 38 6.79 -1.47 -3.83
C LEU A 38 6.57 -0.18 -3.02
N LEU A 39 5.35 0.37 -3.03
CA LEU A 39 4.98 1.50 -2.17
C LEU A 39 5.14 1.16 -0.69
N ALA A 40 4.66 -0.01 -0.27
CA ALA A 40 4.81 -0.49 1.10
C ALA A 40 6.27 -0.67 1.51
N SER A 41 7.16 -1.04 0.58
CA SER A 41 8.60 -1.16 0.84
C SER A 41 9.29 0.17 1.13
N ALA A 42 8.71 1.29 0.69
CA ALA A 42 9.24 2.64 0.87
C ALA A 42 8.80 3.30 2.19
N LEU A 43 7.65 2.90 2.76
CA LEU A 43 7.11 3.44 4.04
C LEU A 43 8.05 3.42 5.25
N PRO A 44 8.94 2.44 5.44
CA PRO A 44 9.85 2.42 6.59
C PRO A 44 10.85 3.57 6.61
N ASN A 45 11.20 4.11 5.43
CA ASN A 45 12.08 5.27 5.32
C ASN A 45 11.87 5.98 3.96
N PRO A 46 10.78 6.74 3.80
CA PRO A 46 10.42 7.33 2.51
C PRO A 46 11.39 8.39 2.01
N MET A 47 12.23 8.96 2.89
CA MET A 47 13.29 9.91 2.48
C MET A 47 14.51 9.22 1.88
N LYS A 48 14.80 7.97 2.26
CA LYS A 48 15.94 7.20 1.72
C LYS A 48 15.55 6.30 0.54
N TYR A 49 14.29 5.88 0.46
CA TYR A 49 13.83 4.89 -0.49
C TYR A 49 13.05 5.54 -1.64
N SER A 50 13.63 5.50 -2.84
CA SER A 50 12.99 6.05 -4.04
C SER A 50 12.19 4.96 -4.77
N VAL A 51 10.87 5.14 -4.87
CA VAL A 51 9.99 4.27 -5.67
C VAL A 51 10.31 4.38 -7.17
N VAL A 52 10.83 5.52 -7.62
CA VAL A 52 11.22 5.77 -9.02
C VAL A 52 12.52 5.08 -9.39
N ARG A 53 13.47 4.98 -8.44
CA ARG A 53 14.75 4.27 -8.61
C ARG A 53 14.99 3.33 -7.43
N PRO A 54 14.28 2.20 -7.37
CA PRO A 54 14.41 1.25 -6.27
C PRO A 54 15.82 0.67 -6.23
N SER A 55 16.41 0.63 -5.04
CA SER A 55 17.68 -0.05 -4.82
C SER A 55 17.48 -1.57 -4.77
N SER A 56 18.57 -2.34 -4.88
CA SER A 56 18.51 -3.81 -4.72
C SER A 56 17.87 -4.24 -3.40
N TYR A 57 18.07 -3.46 -2.33
CA TYR A 57 17.39 -3.67 -1.05
C TYR A 57 15.87 -3.50 -1.15
N MET A 58 15.38 -2.47 -1.85
CA MET A 58 13.95 -2.27 -2.05
C MET A 58 13.33 -3.40 -2.87
N HIS A 59 14.05 -3.91 -3.88
CA HIS A 59 13.60 -5.09 -4.63
C HIS A 59 13.48 -6.32 -3.72
N ALA A 60 14.52 -6.64 -2.95
CA ALA A 60 14.48 -7.76 -2.00
C ALA A 60 13.34 -7.61 -0.98
N ARG A 61 13.12 -6.39 -0.47
CA ARG A 61 12.03 -6.10 0.46
C ARG A 61 10.65 -6.22 -0.20
N THR A 62 10.50 -5.78 -1.45
CA THR A 62 9.25 -5.90 -2.21
C THR A 62 8.88 -7.38 -2.40
N GLU A 63 9.84 -8.21 -2.78
CA GLU A 63 9.61 -9.66 -2.94
C GLU A 63 9.27 -10.32 -1.59
N TRP A 64 9.94 -9.91 -0.50
CA TRP A 64 9.59 -10.39 0.84
C TRP A 64 8.14 -10.02 1.23
N ILE A 65 7.71 -8.77 0.98
CA ILE A 65 6.33 -8.32 1.22
C ILE A 65 5.34 -9.14 0.38
N MET A 66 5.62 -9.34 -0.91
CA MET A 66 4.80 -10.16 -1.81
C MET A 66 4.63 -11.59 -1.27
N GLN A 67 5.71 -12.17 -0.74
CA GLN A 67 5.66 -13.50 -0.14
C GLN A 67 4.81 -13.53 1.14
N GLN A 68 4.92 -12.52 2.00
CA GLN A 68 4.04 -12.39 3.18
C GLN A 68 2.57 -12.24 2.80
N MET A 69 2.26 -11.40 1.79
CA MET A 69 0.89 -11.25 1.29
C MET A 69 0.31 -12.59 0.81
N ARG A 70 1.14 -13.44 0.18
CA ARG A 70 0.73 -14.78 -0.25
C ARG A 70 0.52 -15.72 0.94
N LEU A 71 1.41 -15.69 1.93
CA LEU A 71 1.31 -16.53 3.14
C LEU A 71 0.09 -16.20 4.01
N LEU A 72 -0.34 -14.93 4.03
CA LEU A 72 -1.56 -14.51 4.72
C LEU A 72 -2.85 -15.03 4.06
N GLY A 73 -2.78 -15.63 2.87
CA GLY A 73 -3.94 -16.08 2.10
C GLY A 73 -4.33 -15.13 0.95
N GLY A 74 -3.50 -14.12 0.65
CA GLY A 74 -3.75 -13.17 -0.43
C GLY A 74 -5.06 -12.40 -0.24
N LYS A 75 -5.87 -12.29 -1.30
CA LYS A 75 -7.17 -11.61 -1.24
C LYS A 75 -8.20 -12.35 -0.37
N ALA A 76 -8.02 -13.65 -0.12
CA ALA A 76 -8.93 -14.43 0.73
C ALA A 76 -8.86 -13.96 2.19
N TYR A 77 -7.69 -13.52 2.65
CA TYR A 77 -7.51 -12.91 3.97
C TYR A 77 -8.38 -11.67 4.19
N LEU A 78 -8.43 -10.80 3.17
CA LEU A 78 -9.26 -9.60 3.20
C LEU A 78 -10.76 -9.91 3.14
N SER A 79 -11.13 -11.12 2.68
CA SER A 79 -12.52 -11.57 2.63
C SER A 79 -12.97 -12.22 3.95
N SER A 80 -12.04 -12.53 4.85
CA SER A 80 -12.30 -13.09 6.18
C SER A 80 -12.27 -12.06 7.32
N LEU A 81 -11.98 -10.80 6.99
CA LEU A 81 -12.05 -9.63 7.88
C LEU A 81 -13.43 -8.99 7.80
#